data_AF-A0A2D8EJL0-F1
#
_entry.id   AF-A0A2D8EJL0-F1
#
_cell.length_a   1.000
_cell.length_b   1.000
_cell.length_c   1.000
_cell.angle_alpha   90.00
_cell.angle_beta   90.00
_cell.angle_gamma   90.00
#
_symmetry.space_group_name_H-M   'P 1'
#
loop_
_entity.id
_entity.type
_entity.pdbx_description
1 polymer ?
#
loop_
_entity_poly.entity_id
_entity_poly.type
_entity_poly.pdbx_seq_one_letter_code
_entity_poly.pdbx_strand_id
1 'polypeptide(L)' 'MSSFGIYLIGFLVLVSGLAYAAFLLGAPPVWIGTGAIVLIGFGIITGVAKTRRRDETATSE' A
#
# COMPACT_ATOMS: atom_id res chain seq x y z
N MET A 1 1.59 -18.73 3.04
CA MET A 1 1.96 -17.30 2.94
C MET A 1 0.81 -16.49 3.52
N SER A 2 1.07 -15.70 4.57
CA SER A 2 0.04 -14.87 5.20
C SER A 2 -0.60 -13.94 4.15
N SER A 3 -1.93 -13.82 4.14
CA SER A 3 -2.67 -12.94 3.22
C SER A 3 -2.17 -11.48 3.27
N PHE A 4 -1.54 -11.07 4.38
CA PHE A 4 -0.87 -9.78 4.51
C PHE A 4 0.32 -9.63 3.54
N GLY A 5 1.10 -10.68 3.33
CA GLY A 5 2.21 -10.67 2.38
C GLY A 5 1.72 -10.48 0.95
N ILE A 6 0.63 -11.15 0.56
CA ILE A 6 0.01 -10.99 -0.77
C ILE A 6 -0.57 -9.57 -0.93
N TYR A 7 -1.20 -9.04 0.11
CA TYR A 7 -1.68 -7.66 0.13
C TYR A 7 -0.53 -6.66 -0.09
N LEU A 8 0.58 -6.81 0.63
CA LEU A 8 1.73 -5.93 0.52
C LEU A 8 2.37 -6.00 -0.87
N ILE A 9 2.48 -7.20 -1.45
CA ILE A 9 2.97 -7.39 -2.81
C ILE A 9 2.05 -6.70 -3.83
N GLY A 10 0.73 -6.92 -3.73
CA GLY A 10 -0.23 -6.26 -4.62
C GLY A 10 -0.20 -4.74 -4.47
N PHE A 11 0.01 -4.25 -3.25
CA PHE A 11 0.14 -2.82 -2.98
C PHE A 11 1.41 -2.21 -3.61
N LEU A 12 2.55 -2.90 -3.51
CA LEU A 12 3.79 -2.46 -4.17
C LEU A 12 3.66 -2.43 -5.69
N VAL A 13 2.97 -3.42 -6.28
CA VAL A 13 2.66 -3.43 -7.71
C VAL A 13 1.79 -2.23 -8.09
N LEU A 14 0.77 -1.91 -7.29
CA LEU A 14 -0.10 -0.76 -7.51
C LEU A 14 0.69 0.57 -7.47
N VAL A 15 1.54 0.77 -6.45
CA VAL A 15 2.38 1.97 -6.35
C VAL A 15 3.33 2.10 -7.54
N SER A 16 3.97 1.00 -7.93
CA SER A 16 4.92 0.97 -9.06
C SER A 16 4.22 1.26 -10.38
N GLY A 17 3.03 0.69 -10.59
CA GLY A 17 2.21 0.94 -11.79
C GLY A 17 1.75 2.40 -11.89
N LEU A 18 1.32 3.00 -10.77
CA LEU A 18 0.92 4.41 -10.74
C LEU A 18 2.10 5.34 -11.01
N ALA A 19 3.26 5.06 -10.41
CA ALA A 19 4.47 5.83 -10.64
C ALA A 19 4.93 5.75 -12.11
N TYR A 20 4.86 4.55 -12.70
CA TYR A 20 5.18 4.35 -14.12
C TYR A 20 4.18 5.06 -15.03
N ALA A 21 2.88 4.97 -14.76
CA ALA A 21 1.86 5.69 -15.53
C ALA A 21 2.06 7.21 -15.47
N ALA A 22 2.36 7.75 -14.28
CA ALA A 22 2.66 9.17 -14.12
C ALA A 22 3.92 9.59 -14.88
N PHE A 23 4.92 8.72 -14.93
CA PHE A 23 6.12 8.93 -15.75
C PHE A 23 5.78 8.99 -17.25
N LEU A 24 4.95 8.07 -17.76
CA LEU A 24 4.50 8.11 -19.16
C LEU A 24 3.65 9.33 -19.50
N LEU A 25 2.87 9.83 -18.53
CA LEU A 25 2.10 11.07 -18.68
C LEU A 25 2.97 12.33 -18.67
N GLY A 26 4.29 12.21 -18.45
CA GLY A 26 5.21 13.35 -18.40
C GLY A 26 5.10 14.15 -17.12
N ALA A 27 4.56 13.57 -16.03
CA ALA A 27 4.50 14.25 -14.75
C ALA A 27 5.91 14.54 -14.22
N PRO A 28 6.14 15.70 -13.56
CA PRO A 28 7.45 16.00 -13.01
C PRO A 28 7.89 14.95 -11.97
N PRO A 29 9.15 14.46 -12.00
CA PRO A 29 9.61 13.39 -11.11
C PRO A 29 9.41 13.67 -9.62
N VAL A 30 9.48 14.94 -9.23
CA VAL A 30 9.25 15.36 -7.84
C VAL A 30 7.83 14.98 -7.37
N TRP A 31 6.82 15.17 -8.22
CA TRP A 31 5.43 14.87 -7.91
C TRP A 31 5.14 13.37 -7.95
N ILE A 32 5.83 12.63 -8.82
CA ILE A 32 5.77 11.17 -8.83
C ILE A 32 6.30 10.62 -7.51
N GLY A 33 7.46 11.13 -7.06
CA GLY A 33 8.04 10.76 -5.77
C GLY A 33 7.14 11.10 -4.59
N THR A 34 6.57 12.31 -4.57
CA THR A 34 5.61 12.72 -3.52
C THR A 34 4.38 11.79 -3.50
N GLY A 35 3.78 11.50 -4.65
CA GLY A 35 2.64 10.59 -4.75
C GLY A 35 2.97 9.17 -4.29
N ALA A 36 4.14 8.64 -4.67
CA ALA A 36 4.60 7.33 -4.22
C ALA A 36 4.77 7.26 -2.70
N ILE A 37 5.35 8.29 -2.07
CA ILE A 37 5.52 8.36 -0.60
C ILE A 37 4.16 8.36 0.10
N VAL A 38 3.20 9.17 -0.38
CA VAL A 38 1.85 9.23 0.18
C VAL A 38 1.15 7.87 0.08
N LEU A 39 1.23 7.21 -1.07
CA LEU A 39 0.64 5.88 -1.25
C LEU A 39 1.29 4.85 -0.32
N ILE A 40 2.62 4.84 -0.19
CA ILE A 40 3.31 3.93 0.74
C ILE A 40 2.80 4.14 2.18
N GLY A 41 2.68 5.39 2.63
CA GLY A 41 2.10 5.70 3.94
C GLY A 41 0.68 5.16 4.10
N PHE A 42 -0.16 5.32 3.07
CA PHE A 42 -1.51 4.78 3.06
C PHE A 42 -1.53 3.25 3.18
N GLY A 43 -0.68 2.57 2.41
CA GLY A 43 -0.55 1.11 2.43
C GLY A 43 -0.12 0.55 3.78
N ILE A 44 0.74 1.27 4.50
CA ILE A 44 1.14 0.93 5.86
C ILE A 44 -0.06 1.07 6.82
N ILE A 45 -0.78 2.20 6.76
CA ILE A 45 -1.94 2.44 7.64
C ILE A 45 -3.02 1.37 7.44
N THR A 46 -3.37 1.06 6.19
CA THR A 46 -4.35 0.01 5.86
C THR A 46 -3.85 -1.38 6.23
N GLY A 47 -2.55 -1.64 6.03
CA GLY A 47 -1.90 -2.87 6.46
C GLY A 47 -2.01 -3.09 7.98
N VAL A 48 -1.65 -2.08 8.77
CA VAL A 48 -1.71 -2.11 10.24
C VAL A 48 -3.15 -2.21 10.74
N ALA A 49 -4.09 -1.50 10.13
CA ALA A 49 -5.51 -1.61 10.48
C ALA A 49 -6.04 -3.04 10.25
N LYS A 50 -5.59 -3.71 9.19
CA LYS A 50 -5.97 -5.09 8.88
C LYS A 50 -5.38 -6.08 9.89
N THR A 51 -4.15 -5.86 10.36
CA THR A 51 -3.53 -6.71 11.39
C THR A 51 -4.19 -6.52 12.76
N ARG A 52 -4.52 -5.28 13.14
CA ARG A 52 -5.15 -4.97 14.44
C ARG A 52 -6.54 -5.61 14.60
N ARG A 53 -7.32 -5.68 13.51
CA ARG A 53 -8.66 -6.28 13.53
C ARG A 53 -8.66 -7.79 13.80
N ARG A 54 -7.53 -8.49 13.60
CA ARG A 54 -7.42 -9.91 13.94
C ARG A 54 -7.28 -10.15 15.45
N ASP A 55 -6.76 -9.19 16.20
CA ASP A 55 -6.58 -9.34 17.65
C ASP A 55 -7.91 -9.26 18.42
N GLU A 56 -8.95 -8.62 17.85
CA GLU A 56 -10.28 -8.51 18.48
C GLU A 56 -11.10 -9.82 18.38
N THR A 57 -10.79 -10.70 17.44
CA THR A 57 -11.56 -11.94 17.20
C THR A 57 -11.16 -13.15 18.07
N ALA A 58 -10.22 -13.03 19.00
CA ALA A 58 -9.73 -14.14 19.82
C ALA A 58 -10.35 -14.23 21.24
N THR A 59 -11.43 -13.49 21.55
CA THR A 59 -12.07 -13.49 22.89
C THR A 59 -13.60 -13.62 22.85
N SER A 60 -14.13 -14.36 21.88
CA SER A 60 -15.50 -14.86 21.98
C SER A 60 -15.59 -16.26 21.41
N GLU A 61 -15.29 -17.26 22.25
CA GLU A 61 -16.03 -18.52 22.47
C GLU A 61 -15.20 -19.48 23.34
#